data_AF-A0A428PKG5-F1
#
_entry.id   AF-A0A428PKG5-F1
#
_cell.length_a   1.000
_cell.length_b   1.000
_cell.length_c   1.000
_cell.angle_alpha   90.00
_cell.angle_beta   90.00
_cell.angle_gamma   90.00
#
_symmetry.space_group_name_H-M   'P 1'
#
loop_
_entity.id
_entity.type
_entity.pdbx_description
1 polymer ?
#
loop_
_entity_poly.entity_id
_entity_poly.type
_entity_poly.pdbx_seq_one_letter_code
_entity_poly.pdbx_strand_id
1 'polypeptide(L)'
;MTSISFSFYMTRALAAAGDEVYNKFFHQFWTTWKEQLKYNLSTWAEDSISVRSDCHAWGSVPIYEFLAELAGIKPASPGWATISFKPRLQLVKHLDARVPIKTSDGPAIIQVVWDHEDEDITGKTLVNVKLSVERENAEIAGDVSVLIVLPGQKEEMILLTTDREWQIQL
;
A
#
# COMPACT_ATOMS: atom_id res chain seq x y z
N MET A 1 5.21 17.03 16.46
CA MET A 1 5.13 15.61 16.03
C MET A 1 3.80 15.06 16.54
N THR A 2 3.05 14.31 15.72
CA THR A 2 1.83 13.63 16.18
C THR A 2 2.19 12.46 17.10
N SER A 3 1.30 12.03 17.99
CA SER A 3 1.55 10.81 18.79
C SER A 3 1.54 9.58 17.89
N ILE A 4 2.19 8.49 18.32
CA ILE A 4 2.19 7.21 17.61
C ILE A 4 0.77 6.73 17.33
N SER A 5 -0.12 6.82 18.32
CA SER A 5 -1.53 6.44 18.18
C SER A 5 -2.31 7.33 17.19
N PHE A 6 -2.08 8.65 17.20
CA PHE A 6 -2.74 9.57 16.27
C PHE A 6 -2.13 9.58 14.87
N SER A 7 -0.99 8.93 14.68
CA SER A 7 -0.30 8.89 13.41
C SER A 7 -1.13 8.24 12.30
N PHE A 8 -1.98 7.25 12.64
CA PHE A 8 -2.95 6.67 11.70
C PHE A 8 -3.89 7.73 11.12
N TYR A 9 -4.53 8.54 11.97
CA TYR A 9 -5.45 9.59 11.52
C TYR A 9 -4.73 10.68 10.72
N MET A 10 -3.49 11.01 11.09
CA MET A 10 -2.65 11.92 10.31
C MET A 10 -2.44 11.39 8.89
N THR A 11 -2.11 10.11 8.72
CA THR A 11 -1.93 9.51 7.38
C THR A 11 -3.21 9.43 6.58
N ARG A 12 -4.36 9.18 7.22
CA ARG A 12 -5.68 9.25 6.56
C ARG A 12 -5.98 10.67 6.06
N ALA A 13 -5.66 11.69 6.86
CA ALA A 13 -5.82 13.09 6.47
C ALA A 13 -4.90 13.48 5.30
N LEU A 14 -3.63 13.04 5.33
CA LEU A 14 -2.68 13.26 4.23
C LEU A 14 -3.17 12.59 2.94
N ALA A 15 -3.68 11.37 3.01
CA ALA A 15 -4.19 10.64 1.85
C ALA A 15 -5.44 11.33 1.26
N ALA A 16 -6.33 11.83 2.13
CA ALA A 16 -7.51 12.59 1.73
C ALA A 16 -7.17 13.96 1.12
N ALA A 17 -6.05 14.58 1.53
CA ALA A 17 -5.57 15.84 0.98
C ALA A 17 -4.99 15.70 -0.46
N GLY A 18 -4.83 14.46 -0.95
CA GLY A 18 -4.39 14.17 -2.30
C GLY A 18 -2.96 13.63 -2.38
N ASP A 19 -2.61 13.10 -3.55
CA ASP A 19 -1.38 12.33 -3.71
C ASP A 19 -0.12 13.17 -3.60
N GLU A 20 -0.13 14.42 -4.10
CA GLU A 20 0.98 15.35 -3.95
C GLU A 20 1.31 15.61 -2.48
N VAL A 21 0.29 15.87 -1.66
CA VAL A 21 0.45 16.13 -0.23
C VAL A 21 0.95 14.88 0.48
N TYR A 22 0.32 13.72 0.25
CA TYR A 22 0.77 12.47 0.85
C TYR A 22 2.24 12.17 0.51
N ASN A 23 2.59 12.26 -0.77
CA ASN A 23 3.91 11.88 -1.26
C ASN A 23 5.01 12.79 -0.68
N LYS A 24 4.72 14.09 -0.54
CA LYS A 24 5.63 15.05 0.09
C LYS A 24 6.02 14.67 1.52
N PHE A 25 5.10 14.11 2.30
CA PHE A 25 5.33 13.79 3.71
C PHE A 25 5.70 12.34 3.99
N PHE A 26 5.52 11.43 3.03
CA PHE A 26 5.68 9.99 3.20
C PHE A 26 7.01 9.60 3.88
N HIS A 27 8.16 10.03 3.34
CA HIS A 27 9.46 9.63 3.88
C HIS A 27 9.75 10.21 5.27
N GLN A 28 9.33 11.46 5.51
CA GLN A 28 9.54 12.12 6.80
C GLN A 28 8.71 11.45 7.89
N PHE A 29 7.50 11.00 7.56
CA PHE A 29 6.57 10.39 8.50
C PHE A 29 7.19 9.17 9.20
N TRP A 30 8.02 8.39 8.51
CA TRP A 30 8.63 7.16 9.06
C TRP A 30 9.74 7.38 10.09
N THR A 31 10.13 8.62 10.36
CA THR A 31 11.21 8.94 11.30
C THR A 31 10.96 8.34 12.68
N THR A 32 9.73 8.45 13.22
CA THR A 32 9.36 7.93 14.54
C THR A 32 9.61 6.43 14.68
N TRP A 33 9.27 5.64 13.66
CA TRP A 33 9.48 4.19 13.68
C TRP A 33 10.95 3.81 13.46
N LYS A 34 11.67 4.53 12.59
CA LYS A 34 13.11 4.32 12.39
C LYS A 34 13.91 4.61 13.65
N GLU A 35 13.47 5.57 14.46
CA GLU A 35 14.10 5.86 15.76
C GLU A 35 13.92 4.74 16.78
N GLN A 36 12.78 4.04 16.76
CA GLN A 36 12.55 2.87 17.63
C GLN A 36 13.55 1.74 17.37
N LEU A 37 13.99 1.55 16.12
CA LEU A 37 15.00 0.55 15.77
C LEU A 37 16.35 0.79 16.46
N LYS A 38 16.68 2.06 16.78
CA LYS A 38 17.93 2.39 17.51
C LYS A 38 17.94 1.85 18.93
N TYR A 39 16.77 1.52 19.49
CA TYR A 39 16.60 0.93 20.81
C TYR A 39 16.47 -0.61 20.75
N ASN A 40 16.76 -1.24 19.60
CA ASN A 40 16.61 -2.68 19.38
C ASN A 40 15.18 -3.20 19.58
N LEU A 41 14.17 -2.35 19.41
CA LEU A 41 12.78 -2.78 19.48
C LEU A 41 12.42 -3.65 18.27
N SER A 42 11.79 -4.79 18.54
CA SER A 42 11.22 -5.70 17.54
C SER A 42 9.68 -5.56 17.42
N THR A 43 9.09 -4.69 18.23
CA THR A 43 7.66 -4.36 18.29
C THR A 43 7.50 -2.84 18.37
N TRP A 44 6.25 -2.35 18.41
CA TRP A 44 5.97 -0.91 18.39
C TRP A 44 5.84 -0.34 19.80
N ALA A 45 6.63 0.69 20.11
CA ALA A 45 6.50 1.42 21.37
C ALA A 45 5.15 2.14 21.47
N GLU A 46 4.63 2.24 22.70
CA GLU A 46 3.36 2.89 23.02
C GLU A 46 3.37 4.38 22.68
N ASP A 47 4.43 5.08 23.08
CA ASP A 47 4.67 6.50 22.84
C ASP A 47 6.18 6.75 22.68
N SER A 48 6.56 8.00 22.40
CA SER A 48 7.97 8.42 22.23
C SER A 48 8.54 9.18 23.44
N ILE A 49 7.80 9.25 24.55
CA ILE A 49 8.12 10.11 25.70
C ILE A 49 8.33 9.28 26.97
N SER A 50 7.30 8.54 27.38
CA SER A 50 7.29 7.73 28.59
C SER A 50 7.72 6.28 28.34
N VAL A 51 7.47 5.78 27.12
CA VAL A 51 7.76 4.41 26.66
C VAL A 51 7.39 3.37 27.71
N ARG A 52 6.13 3.43 28.20
CA ARG A 52 5.65 2.52 29.24
C ARG A 52 5.49 1.08 28.75
N SER A 53 5.24 0.89 27.45
CA SER A 53 5.20 -0.41 26.78
C SER A 53 5.97 -0.38 25.46
N ASP A 54 6.80 -1.39 25.26
CA ASP A 54 7.55 -1.62 24.01
C ASP A 54 6.75 -2.39 22.95
N CYS A 55 5.52 -2.82 23.29
CA CYS A 55 4.66 -3.60 22.39
C CYS A 55 3.21 -3.11 22.48
N HIS A 56 2.84 -2.23 21.55
CA HIS A 56 1.50 -1.66 21.48
C HIS A 56 0.96 -1.64 20.05
N ALA A 57 -0.13 -2.35 19.81
CA ALA A 57 -0.67 -2.55 18.46
C ALA A 57 -1.08 -1.24 17.76
N TRP A 58 -1.44 -0.19 18.49
CA TRP A 58 -1.74 1.11 17.87
C TRP A 58 -0.55 1.76 17.15
N GLY A 59 0.66 1.23 17.34
CA GLY A 59 1.87 1.67 16.66
C GLY A 59 2.11 0.94 15.35
N SER A 60 1.28 -0.05 15.00
CA SER A 60 1.40 -0.84 13.78
C SER A 60 0.89 -0.14 12.52
N VAL A 61 0.81 1.19 12.54
CA VAL A 61 0.42 2.04 11.41
C VAL A 61 1.21 1.73 10.13
N PRO A 62 2.54 1.45 10.17
CA PRO A 62 3.28 1.09 8.96
C PRO A 62 2.65 -0.07 8.19
N ILE A 63 2.15 -1.11 8.87
CA ILE A 63 1.54 -2.28 8.22
C ILE A 63 0.37 -1.85 7.32
N TYR A 64 -0.51 -0.99 7.85
CA TYR A 64 -1.65 -0.50 7.06
C TYR A 64 -1.18 0.41 5.93
N GLU A 65 -0.28 1.37 6.18
CA GLU A 65 0.14 2.33 5.15
C GLU A 65 0.84 1.67 3.97
N PHE A 66 1.72 0.69 4.22
CA PHE A 66 2.44 -0.01 3.16
C PHE A 66 1.50 -0.83 2.27
N LEU A 67 0.46 -1.45 2.83
CA LEU A 67 -0.48 -2.28 2.06
C LEU A 67 -1.60 -1.46 1.40
N ALA A 68 -2.15 -0.47 2.12
CA ALA A 68 -3.33 0.26 1.68
C ALA A 68 -3.02 1.53 0.88
N GLU A 69 -1.98 2.28 1.24
CA GLU A 69 -1.64 3.54 0.56
C GLU A 69 -0.46 3.38 -0.40
N LEU A 70 0.59 2.65 -0.03
CA LEU A 70 1.73 2.45 -0.93
C LEU A 70 1.39 1.43 -2.01
N ALA A 71 1.13 0.17 -1.64
CA ALA A 71 0.70 -0.87 -2.59
C ALA A 71 -0.66 -0.54 -3.22
N GLY A 72 -1.48 0.24 -2.52
CA GLY A 72 -2.68 0.85 -3.07
C GLY A 72 -3.92 -0.04 -3.04
N ILE A 73 -3.96 -1.08 -2.21
CA ILE A 73 -5.08 -2.01 -2.14
C ILE A 73 -6.02 -1.62 -0.99
N LYS A 74 -7.24 -1.20 -1.35
CA LYS A 74 -8.28 -0.77 -0.39
C LYS A 74 -9.65 -1.32 -0.76
N PRO A 75 -10.59 -1.47 0.19
CA PRO A 75 -11.98 -1.72 -0.17
C PRO A 75 -12.54 -0.47 -0.88
N ALA A 76 -13.09 -0.65 -2.08
CA ALA A 76 -13.82 0.39 -2.82
C ALA A 76 -15.33 0.32 -2.57
N SER A 77 -15.83 -0.82 -2.09
CA SER A 77 -17.22 -1.03 -1.70
C SER A 77 -17.33 -1.92 -0.45
N PRO A 78 -18.48 -1.91 0.26
CA PRO A 78 -18.66 -2.69 1.48
C PRO A 78 -18.36 -4.19 1.29
N GLY A 79 -17.70 -4.78 2.29
CA GLY A 79 -17.40 -6.21 2.28
C GLY A 79 -16.33 -6.64 1.26
N TRP A 80 -15.54 -5.71 0.72
CA TRP A 80 -14.54 -5.98 -0.32
C TRP A 80 -15.12 -6.49 -1.64
N ALA A 81 -16.41 -6.23 -1.91
CA ALA A 81 -17.06 -6.62 -3.17
C ALA A 81 -16.36 -6.00 -4.40
N THR A 82 -15.76 -4.84 -4.22
CA THR A 82 -14.83 -4.19 -5.14
C THR A 82 -13.62 -3.72 -4.36
N ILE A 83 -12.43 -3.95 -4.91
CA ILE A 83 -11.18 -3.39 -4.37
C ILE A 83 -10.74 -2.23 -5.26
N SER A 84 -10.12 -1.21 -4.67
CA SER A 84 -9.36 -0.20 -5.39
C SER A 84 -7.92 -0.63 -5.46
N PHE A 85 -7.32 -0.49 -6.65
CA PHE A 85 -5.89 -0.58 -6.88
C PHE A 85 -5.37 0.79 -7.32
N LYS A 86 -4.78 1.53 -6.37
CA LYS A 86 -4.22 2.87 -6.57
C LYS A 86 -2.79 2.95 -6.01
N PRO A 87 -1.79 2.38 -6.70
CA PRO A 87 -0.42 2.32 -6.19
C PRO A 87 0.27 3.69 -6.26
N ARG A 88 1.13 3.99 -5.27
CA ARG A 88 1.95 5.22 -5.23
C ARG A 88 3.36 4.95 -5.74
N LEU A 89 3.47 4.72 -7.05
CA LEU A 89 4.69 4.22 -7.71
C LEU A 89 5.94 5.10 -7.50
N GLN A 90 5.77 6.42 -7.32
CA GLN A 90 6.89 7.36 -7.15
C GLN A 90 7.57 7.31 -5.77
N LEU A 91 7.01 6.59 -4.79
CA LEU A 91 7.50 6.61 -3.40
C LEU A 91 8.62 5.61 -3.12
N VAL A 92 8.65 4.49 -3.84
CA VAL A 92 9.70 3.47 -3.73
C VAL A 92 10.01 2.89 -5.10
N LYS A 93 11.28 2.59 -5.36
CA LYS A 93 11.74 2.01 -6.64
C LYS A 93 11.20 0.61 -6.87
N HIS A 94 11.17 -0.20 -5.82
CA HIS A 94 10.78 -1.61 -5.88
C HIS A 94 9.77 -1.90 -4.77
N LEU A 95 8.75 -2.68 -5.10
CA LEU A 95 7.81 -3.23 -4.14
C LEU A 95 7.43 -4.65 -4.56
N ASP A 96 7.38 -5.55 -3.58
CA ASP A 96 6.62 -6.81 -3.65
C ASP A 96 5.77 -6.89 -2.38
N ALA A 97 4.45 -6.70 -2.54
CA ALA A 97 3.51 -6.66 -1.44
C ALA A 97 2.39 -7.67 -1.67
N ARG A 98 2.07 -8.44 -0.62
CA ARG A 98 0.99 -9.43 -0.62
C ARG A 98 -0.07 -9.01 0.39
N VAL A 99 -1.24 -8.65 -0.12
CA VAL A 99 -2.36 -8.09 0.64
C VAL A 99 -3.46 -9.13 0.77
N PRO A 100 -3.75 -9.64 1.99
CA PRO A 100 -4.87 -10.53 2.19
C PRO A 100 -6.19 -9.75 2.04
N ILE A 101 -7.08 -10.28 1.23
CA ILE A 101 -8.42 -9.74 1.00
C ILE A 101 -9.48 -10.81 1.27
N LYS A 102 -10.71 -10.35 1.52
CA LYS A 102 -11.89 -11.21 1.58
C LYS A 102 -12.62 -11.13 0.24
N THR A 103 -12.94 -12.27 -0.36
CA THR A 103 -13.82 -12.35 -1.53
C THR A 103 -15.09 -13.14 -1.17
N SER A 104 -16.04 -13.23 -2.11
CA SER A 104 -17.23 -14.10 -2.01
C SER A 104 -16.87 -15.57 -1.79
N ASP A 105 -15.78 -16.02 -2.39
CA ASP A 105 -15.37 -17.42 -2.47
C ASP A 105 -14.38 -17.84 -1.38
N GLY A 106 -13.97 -16.90 -0.52
CA GLY A 106 -13.05 -17.13 0.57
C GLY A 106 -11.97 -16.05 0.68
N PRO A 107 -10.95 -16.27 1.51
CA PRO A 107 -9.77 -15.41 1.53
C PRO A 107 -8.97 -15.56 0.22
N ALA A 108 -8.43 -14.46 -0.26
CA ALA A 108 -7.48 -14.42 -1.37
C ALA A 108 -6.32 -13.48 -1.03
N ILE A 109 -5.22 -13.58 -1.77
CA ILE A 109 -4.09 -12.67 -1.65
C ILE A 109 -3.98 -11.89 -2.96
N ILE A 110 -3.98 -10.57 -2.87
CA ILE A 110 -3.59 -9.72 -3.99
C ILE A 110 -2.10 -9.45 -3.86
N GLN A 111 -1.33 -9.86 -4.86
CA GLN A 111 0.08 -9.51 -4.95
C GLN A 111 0.24 -8.30 -5.88
N VAL A 112 0.97 -7.30 -5.41
CA VAL A 112 1.35 -6.10 -6.14
C VAL A 112 2.86 -6.08 -6.22
N VAL A 113 3.39 -6.09 -7.44
CA VAL A 113 4.83 -6.01 -7.70
C VAL A 113 5.09 -4.81 -8.60
N TRP A 114 6.14 -4.04 -8.32
CA TRP A 114 6.69 -3.15 -9.33
C TRP A 114 8.19 -2.96 -9.20
N ASP A 115 8.80 -2.63 -10.32
CA ASP A 115 10.20 -2.26 -10.42
C ASP A 115 10.38 -1.08 -11.37
N HIS A 116 11.13 -0.08 -10.90
CA HIS A 116 11.60 1.03 -11.73
C HIS A 116 12.76 0.57 -12.60
N GLU A 117 12.68 0.86 -13.89
CA GLU A 117 13.81 0.77 -14.82
C GLU A 117 14.79 1.93 -14.59
N ASP A 118 15.95 1.87 -15.25
CA ASP A 118 16.89 2.99 -15.27
C ASP A 118 16.26 4.22 -15.94
N GLU A 119 16.64 5.41 -15.46
CA GLU A 119 16.20 6.67 -16.06
C GLU A 119 16.64 6.76 -17.51
N ASP A 120 15.71 7.17 -18.38
CA ASP A 120 16.02 7.44 -19.77
C ASP A 120 16.80 8.76 -19.94
N ILE A 121 17.28 9.02 -21.16
CA ILE A 121 18.01 10.25 -21.51
C ILE A 121 17.20 11.54 -21.29
N THR A 122 15.88 11.44 -21.08
CA THR A 122 14.97 12.56 -20.82
C THR A 122 14.67 12.75 -19.33
N GLY A 123 15.26 11.91 -18.47
CA GLY A 123 15.03 11.91 -17.02
C GLY A 123 13.71 11.27 -16.61
N LYS A 124 13.09 10.48 -17.49
CA LYS A 124 11.84 9.77 -17.19
C LYS A 124 12.13 8.34 -16.76
N THR A 125 11.28 7.81 -15.89
CA THR A 125 11.42 6.45 -15.37
C THR A 125 10.25 5.59 -15.86
N LEU A 126 10.55 4.45 -16.49
CA LEU A 126 9.55 3.43 -16.77
C LEU A 126 9.40 2.52 -15.54
N VAL A 127 8.16 2.20 -15.20
CA VAL A 127 7.82 1.35 -14.06
C VAL A 127 6.97 0.20 -14.56
N ASN A 128 7.48 -1.01 -14.39
CA ASN A 128 6.74 -2.23 -14.67
C ASN A 128 5.91 -2.56 -13.44
N VAL A 129 4.59 -2.61 -13.59
CA VAL A 129 3.64 -2.86 -12.50
C VAL A 129 2.89 -4.15 -12.79
N LYS A 130 2.82 -5.05 -11.82
CA LYS A 130 2.08 -6.30 -11.89
C LYS A 130 1.08 -6.40 -10.74
N LEU A 131 -0.13 -6.85 -11.07
CA LEU A 131 -1.20 -7.19 -10.14
C LEU A 131 -1.64 -8.63 -10.39
N SER A 132 -1.59 -9.46 -9.37
CA SER A 132 -2.01 -10.86 -9.43
C SER A 132 -2.91 -11.23 -8.24
N VAL A 133 -3.67 -12.30 -8.40
CA VAL A 133 -4.51 -12.87 -7.35
C VAL A 133 -4.12 -14.31 -7.09
N GLU A 134 -3.77 -14.60 -5.84
CA GLU A 134 -3.46 -15.95 -5.37
C GLU A 134 -4.59 -16.48 -4.48
N ARG A 135 -4.93 -17.76 -4.66
CA ARG A 135 -5.97 -18.44 -3.87
C ARG A 135 -5.48 -19.80 -3.41
N GLU A 136 -5.95 -20.21 -2.23
CA GLU A 136 -5.63 -21.52 -1.66
C GLU A 136 -6.25 -22.66 -2.49
N ASN A 137 -7.42 -22.43 -3.11
CA ASN A 137 -8.07 -23.36 -4.03
C ASN A 137 -8.28 -22.72 -5.42
N ALA A 138 -7.50 -23.14 -6.41
CA ALA A 138 -7.54 -22.62 -7.79
C ALA A 138 -8.83 -22.99 -8.57
N GLU A 139 -9.60 -23.97 -8.10
CA GLU A 139 -10.82 -24.45 -8.78
C GLU A 139 -12.06 -23.58 -8.53
N ILE A 140 -12.03 -22.73 -7.49
CA ILE A 140 -13.11 -21.77 -7.18
C ILE A 140 -12.66 -20.39 -7.65
N ALA A 141 -12.59 -20.20 -8.96
CA ALA A 141 -12.16 -18.95 -9.56
C ALA A 141 -13.33 -17.97 -9.66
N GLY A 142 -13.79 -17.40 -8.54
CA GLY A 142 -14.66 -16.23 -8.59
C GLY A 142 -13.89 -14.99 -9.06
N ASP A 143 -14.54 -14.01 -9.66
CA ASP A 143 -13.85 -12.83 -10.16
C ASP A 143 -13.61 -11.82 -9.02
N VAL A 144 -12.42 -11.20 -8.95
CA VAL A 144 -12.22 -10.04 -8.06
C VAL A 144 -12.51 -8.77 -8.84
N SER A 145 -13.53 -8.01 -8.46
CA SER A 145 -13.79 -6.71 -9.06
C SER A 145 -12.77 -5.68 -8.57
N VAL A 146 -12.03 -5.09 -9.50
CA VAL A 146 -10.95 -4.12 -9.21
C VAL A 146 -11.23 -2.80 -9.93
N LEU A 147 -11.26 -1.72 -9.16
CA LEU A 147 -11.18 -0.35 -9.67
C LEU A 147 -9.70 0.06 -9.74
N ILE A 148 -9.17 0.13 -10.96
CA ILE A 148 -7.79 0.50 -11.25
C ILE A 148 -7.70 2.01 -11.37
N VAL A 149 -6.75 2.59 -10.63
CA VAL A 149 -6.43 4.02 -10.64
C VAL A 149 -4.91 4.16 -10.73
N LEU A 150 -4.36 4.05 -11.94
CA LEU A 150 -2.93 4.18 -12.19
C LEU A 150 -2.55 5.65 -12.45
N PRO A 151 -1.34 6.10 -12.04
CA PRO A 151 -0.89 7.46 -12.30
C PRO A 151 -0.95 7.82 -13.80
N GLY A 152 -1.59 8.95 -14.11
CA GLY A 152 -1.69 9.44 -15.50
C GLY A 152 -2.64 8.65 -16.42
N GLN A 153 -3.32 7.61 -15.91
CA GLN A 153 -4.26 6.80 -16.68
C GLN A 153 -5.71 7.13 -16.30
N LYS A 154 -6.66 6.77 -17.17
CA LYS A 154 -8.08 6.82 -16.83
C LYS A 154 -8.42 5.69 -15.86
N GLU A 155 -9.39 5.94 -14.99
CA GLU A 155 -9.92 4.89 -14.12
C GLU A 155 -10.59 3.80 -14.94
N GLU A 156 -10.37 2.55 -14.55
CA GLU A 156 -10.88 1.36 -15.24
C GLU A 156 -11.43 0.37 -14.22
N MET A 157 -12.60 -0.20 -14.49
CA MET A 157 -13.13 -1.30 -13.70
C MET A 157 -12.89 -2.62 -14.45
N ILE A 158 -12.28 -3.59 -13.76
CA ILE A 158 -11.99 -4.91 -14.32
C ILE A 158 -12.49 -6.03 -13.40
N LEU A 159 -12.59 -7.22 -13.97
CA LEU A 159 -12.65 -8.48 -13.25
C LEU A 159 -11.27 -9.13 -13.35
N LEU A 160 -10.57 -9.22 -12.23
CA LEU A 160 -9.25 -9.81 -12.16
C LEU A 160 -9.36 -11.33 -12.09
N THR A 161 -9.14 -11.96 -13.25
CA THR A 161 -9.18 -13.43 -13.44
C THR A 161 -7.80 -14.01 -13.71
N THR A 162 -6.90 -13.20 -14.25
CA THR A 162 -5.49 -13.52 -14.50
C THR A 162 -4.62 -12.35 -14.08
N ASP A 163 -3.31 -12.58 -14.00
CA ASP A 163 -2.33 -11.54 -13.81
C ASP A 163 -2.52 -10.40 -14.82
N ARG A 164 -2.26 -9.18 -14.36
CA ARG A 164 -2.28 -7.96 -15.16
C ARG A 164 -0.97 -7.22 -15.00
N GLU A 165 -0.46 -6.71 -16.11
CA GLU A 165 0.80 -5.99 -16.15
C GLU A 165 0.63 -4.67 -16.92
N TRP A 166 1.34 -3.64 -16.46
CA TRP A 166 1.38 -2.32 -17.08
C TRP A 166 2.81 -1.80 -17.09
N GLN A 167 3.12 -0.98 -18.09
CA GLN A 167 4.32 -0.16 -18.11
C GLN A 167 3.89 1.31 -17.97
N ILE A 168 4.28 1.93 -16.86
CA ILE A 168 3.89 3.31 -16.51
C ILE A 168 5.13 4.21 -16.57
N GLN A 169 5.02 5.31 -17.29
CA GLN A 169 6.07 6.33 -17.33
C GLN A 169 5.78 7.38 -16.26
N LEU A 170 6.71 7.56 -15.31
CA LEU A 170 6.68 8.60 -14.29
C LEU A 170 7.51 9.82 -14.71
#